data_AF-A0A268RKY4-F1
#
_entry.id   AF-A0A268RKY4-F1
#
_cell.length_a   1.000
_cell.length_b   1.000
_cell.length_c   1.000
_cell.angle_alpha   90.00
_cell.angle_beta   90.00
_cell.angle_gamma   90.00
#
_symmetry.space_group_name_H-M   'P 1'
#
loop_
_entity.id
_entity.type
_entity.pdbx_description
1 polymer ?
#
loop_
_entity_poly.entity_id
_entity_poly.type
_entity_poly.pdbx_seq_one_letter_code
_entity_poly.pdbx_strand_id
1 'polypeptide(L)'
;GEHAKHFLETFSGYLQVDGYSGYLKVPDVILVGCWAHARRKFDEALKAAPPSAKGKQTASAEGLQFCNQLYAIERAIKKESSEKRYEVRLEKSKPVLDLFLAWLQTKQPQVAPKSKLGEAITYGLNQWELL
;
A
#
# COMPACT_ATOMS: atom_id res chain seq x y z
N GLY A 1 -11.37 -12.55 -13.90
CA GLY A 1 -11.74 -11.25 -14.49
C GLY A 1 -13.21 -11.18 -14.84
N GLU A 2 -13.74 -12.12 -15.64
CA GLU A 2 -15.14 -12.06 -16.11
C GLU A 2 -16.19 -11.96 -14.99
N HIS A 3 -16.02 -12.71 -13.90
CA HIS A 3 -16.92 -12.59 -12.74
C HIS A 3 -16.89 -11.21 -12.09
N ALA A 4 -15.72 -10.58 -11.96
CA ALA A 4 -15.60 -9.25 -11.38
C ALA A 4 -16.25 -8.20 -12.31
N LYS A 5 -16.04 -8.33 -13.62
CA LYS A 5 -16.67 -7.48 -14.64
C LYS A 5 -18.20 -7.56 -14.57
N HIS A 6 -18.75 -8.78 -14.55
CA HIS A 6 -20.21 -8.97 -14.49
C HIS A 6 -20.80 -8.47 -13.16
N PHE A 7 -20.16 -8.77 -12.03
CA PHE A 7 -20.63 -8.33 -10.72
C PHE A 7 -20.65 -6.80 -10.58
N LEU A 8 -19.70 -6.10 -11.22
CA LEU A 8 -19.54 -4.64 -11.14
C LEU A 8 -20.08 -3.90 -12.36
N GLU A 9 -20.87 -4.55 -13.22
CA GLU A 9 -21.32 -3.98 -14.50
C GLU A 9 -22.15 -2.69 -14.37
N THR A 10 -22.76 -2.47 -13.21
CA THR A 10 -23.56 -1.27 -12.91
C THR A 10 -22.83 -0.25 -12.03
N PHE A 11 -21.61 -0.57 -11.57
CA PHE A 11 -20.84 0.30 -10.72
C PHE A 11 -19.95 1.23 -11.55
N SER A 12 -19.91 2.51 -11.18
CA SER A 12 -18.97 3.49 -11.72
C SER A 12 -18.39 4.36 -10.59
N GLY A 13 -17.21 4.92 -10.83
CA GLY A 13 -16.48 5.74 -9.86
C GLY A 13 -15.26 5.01 -9.27
N TYR A 14 -14.91 5.33 -8.02
CA TYR A 14 -13.69 4.80 -7.40
C TYR A 14 -13.88 3.36 -6.91
N LEU A 15 -13.12 2.43 -7.49
CA LEU A 15 -13.09 1.03 -7.09
C LEU A 15 -11.79 0.74 -6.34
N GLN A 16 -11.89 0.50 -5.04
CA GLN A 16 -10.72 0.11 -4.25
C GLN A 16 -10.37 -1.36 -4.47
N VAL A 17 -9.12 -1.64 -4.86
CA VAL A 17 -8.67 -2.98 -5.25
C VAL A 17 -7.42 -3.43 -4.48
N ASP A 18 -7.27 -4.74 -4.38
CA ASP A 18 -6.13 -5.40 -3.72
C ASP A 18 -4.97 -5.72 -4.67
N GLY A 19 -5.07 -5.33 -5.94
CA GLY A 19 -4.10 -5.64 -6.99
C GLY A 19 -4.37 -6.93 -7.77
N TYR A 20 -5.52 -7.58 -7.57
CA TYR A 20 -5.95 -8.65 -8.47
C TYR A 20 -6.18 -8.13 -9.89
N SER A 21 -5.43 -8.67 -10.85
CA SER A 21 -5.45 -8.22 -12.26
C SER A 21 -6.82 -8.37 -12.94
N GLY A 22 -7.73 -9.16 -12.37
CA GLY A 22 -9.10 -9.28 -12.88
C GLY A 22 -9.89 -7.99 -12.85
N TYR A 23 -9.56 -7.05 -11.95
CA TYR A 23 -10.21 -5.75 -11.86
C TYR A 23 -9.89 -4.82 -13.03
N LEU A 24 -8.77 -5.05 -13.74
CA LEU A 24 -8.42 -4.30 -14.96
C LEU A 24 -9.43 -4.49 -16.11
N LYS A 25 -10.30 -5.51 -16.00
CA LYS A 25 -11.36 -5.80 -16.98
C LYS A 25 -12.70 -5.13 -16.65
N VAL A 26 -12.82 -4.46 -15.50
CA VAL A 26 -14.04 -3.76 -15.10
C VAL A 26 -14.09 -2.43 -15.85
N PRO A 27 -15.10 -2.18 -16.71
CA PRO A 27 -15.23 -0.91 -17.41
C PRO A 27 -15.68 0.21 -16.47
N ASP A 28 -15.49 1.46 -16.88
CA ASP A 28 -16.10 2.66 -16.26
C ASP A 28 -15.78 2.90 -14.76
N VAL A 29 -14.63 2.42 -14.30
CA VAL A 29 -14.13 2.61 -12.93
C VAL A 29 -12.77 3.28 -12.89
N ILE A 30 -12.50 3.99 -11.79
CA ILE A 30 -11.20 4.52 -11.41
C ILE A 30 -10.64 3.59 -10.33
N LEU A 31 -9.64 2.79 -10.67
CA LEU A 31 -9.01 1.88 -9.72
C LEU A 31 -8.18 2.68 -8.70
N VAL A 32 -8.36 2.37 -7.42
CA VAL A 32 -7.53 2.89 -6.33
C VAL A 32 -7.00 1.75 -5.47
N GLY A 33 -5.74 1.81 -5.10
CA GLY A 33 -5.02 0.77 -4.39
C GLY A 33 -5.45 0.67 -2.93
N CYS A 34 -5.41 -0.54 -2.39
CA CYS A 34 -5.70 -0.79 -1.00
C CYS A 34 -4.44 -0.74 -0.13
N TRP A 35 -4.25 0.38 0.60
CA TRP A 35 -3.18 0.52 1.59
C TRP A 35 -3.19 -0.57 2.68
N ALA A 36 -4.35 -1.17 2.97
CA ALA A 36 -4.42 -2.29 3.91
C ALA A 36 -3.71 -3.54 3.38
N HIS A 37 -3.77 -3.80 2.06
CA HIS A 37 -3.07 -4.91 1.44
C HIS A 37 -1.57 -4.64 1.37
N ALA A 38 -1.14 -3.43 0.99
CA ALA A 38 0.26 -3.03 1.04
C ALA A 38 0.84 -3.22 2.45
N ARG A 39 0.14 -2.71 3.48
CA ARG A 39 0.54 -2.85 4.88
C ARG A 39 0.62 -4.32 5.33
N ARG A 40 -0.37 -5.15 4.94
CA ARG A 40 -0.40 -6.58 5.30
C ARG A 40 0.84 -7.31 4.80
N LYS A 41 1.34 -6.99 3.60
CA LYS A 41 2.56 -7.62 3.06
C LYS A 41 3.78 -7.36 3.93
N PHE A 42 3.95 -6.14 4.45
CA PHE A 42 5.05 -5.83 5.37
C PHE A 42 4.87 -6.48 6.75
N ASP A 43 3.63 -6.57 7.24
CA ASP A 43 3.30 -7.31 8.47
C ASP A 43 3.62 -8.82 8.35
N GLU A 44 3.24 -9.44 7.22
CA GLU A 44 3.57 -10.83 6.90
C GLU A 44 5.10 -11.04 6.81
N ALA A 45 5.81 -10.10 6.18
CA ALA A 45 7.28 -10.14 6.10
C ALA A 45 7.94 -10.04 7.46
N LEU A 46 7.42 -9.16 8.34
CA LEU A 46 7.92 -9.02 9.71
C LEU A 46 7.67 -10.28 10.55
N LYS A 47 6.50 -10.90 10.40
CA LYS A 47 6.15 -12.15 11.11
C LYS A 47 6.96 -13.36 10.64
N ALA A 48 7.35 -13.37 9.36
CA ALA A 48 8.19 -14.43 8.78
C ALA A 48 9.68 -14.26 9.12
N ALA A 49 10.08 -13.16 9.76
CA ALA A 49 11.47 -12.93 10.14
C ALA A 49 11.95 -13.96 11.18
N PRO A 50 13.22 -14.39 11.12
CA PRO A 50 13.76 -15.35 12.07
C PRO A 50 13.72 -14.79 13.51
N PRO A 51 13.66 -15.65 14.55
CA PRO A 51 13.63 -15.21 15.94
C PRO A 51 14.77 -14.26 16.32
N SER A 52 15.95 -14.44 15.72
CA SER A 52 17.14 -13.59 15.89
C SER A 52 17.00 -12.15 15.37
N ALA A 53 15.95 -11.89 14.58
CA ALA A 53 15.60 -10.58 14.05
C ALA A 53 14.42 -9.93 14.78
N LYS A 54 13.74 -10.65 15.71
CA LYS A 54 12.64 -10.08 16.49
C LYS A 54 13.16 -8.98 17.42
N GLY A 55 12.44 -7.85 17.49
CA GLY A 55 12.80 -6.69 18.30
C GLY A 55 13.90 -5.79 17.70
N LYS A 56 14.48 -6.17 16.55
CA LYS A 56 15.40 -5.30 15.80
C LYS A 56 14.63 -4.45 14.80
N GLN A 57 15.17 -3.27 14.49
CA GLN A 57 14.71 -2.50 13.34
C GLN A 57 15.15 -3.21 12.06
N THR A 58 14.21 -3.97 11.49
CA THR A 58 14.40 -4.69 10.22
C THR A 58 13.79 -3.89 9.08
N ALA A 59 14.22 -4.15 7.85
CA ALA A 59 13.61 -3.54 6.67
C ALA A 59 12.09 -3.84 6.57
N SER A 60 11.62 -4.99 7.07
CA SER A 60 10.17 -5.28 7.14
C SER A 60 9.45 -4.37 8.15
N ALA A 61 10.09 -4.09 9.30
CA ALA A 61 9.56 -3.15 10.29
C ALA A 61 9.57 -1.71 9.76
N GLU A 62 10.62 -1.29 9.03
CA GLU A 62 10.69 0.02 8.37
C GLU A 62 9.55 0.21 7.35
N GLY A 63 9.35 -0.76 6.44
CA GLY A 63 8.26 -0.70 5.47
C GLY A 63 6.88 -0.65 6.14
N LEU A 64 6.66 -1.46 7.18
CA LEU A 64 5.44 -1.41 7.98
C LEU A 64 5.24 -0.05 8.66
N GLN A 65 6.33 0.60 9.09
CA GLN A 65 6.27 1.88 9.76
C GLN A 65 5.84 3.01 8.83
N PHE A 66 6.26 3.02 7.56
CA PHE A 66 5.72 3.97 6.57
C PHE A 66 4.20 3.86 6.46
N CYS A 67 3.66 2.64 6.33
CA CYS A 67 2.22 2.43 6.32
C CYS A 67 1.56 2.88 7.64
N ASN A 68 2.17 2.61 8.79
CA ASN A 68 1.62 3.02 10.08
C ASN A 68 1.58 4.55 10.24
N GLN A 69 2.56 5.27 9.71
CA GLN A 69 2.58 6.75 9.70
C GLN A 69 1.40 7.30 8.89
N LEU A 70 1.17 6.77 7.69
CA LEU A 70 0.00 7.14 6.87
C LEU A 70 -1.32 6.90 7.62
N TYR A 71 -1.45 5.73 8.25
CA TYR A 71 -2.62 5.41 9.06
C TYR A 71 -2.78 6.31 10.28
N ALA A 72 -1.68 6.77 10.89
CA ALA A 72 -1.72 7.70 12.01
C ALA A 72 -2.22 9.08 11.56
N ILE A 73 -1.77 9.56 10.40
CA ILE A 73 -2.26 10.81 9.79
C ILE A 73 -3.76 10.70 9.53
N GLU A 74 -4.22 9.63 8.85
CA GLU A 74 -5.64 9.42 8.55
C GLU A 74 -6.52 9.33 9.81
N ARG A 75 -6.01 8.71 10.88
CA ARG A 75 -6.72 8.68 12.17
C ARG A 75 -6.86 10.07 12.79
N ALA A 76 -5.82 10.90 12.70
CA ALA A 76 -5.83 12.26 13.26
C ALA A 76 -6.84 13.17 12.54
N ILE A 77 -7.01 13.00 11.23
CA ILE A 77 -7.91 13.83 10.40
C ILE A 77 -9.28 13.20 10.16
N LYS A 78 -9.64 12.10 10.86
CA LYS A 78 -10.84 11.31 10.58
C LYS A 78 -12.14 12.12 10.65
N LYS A 79 -12.21 13.13 11.53
CA LYS A 79 -13.41 13.96 11.76
C LYS A 79 -13.39 15.30 11.00
N GLU A 80 -12.34 15.54 10.22
CA GLU A 80 -12.16 16.79 9.48
C GLU A 80 -12.96 16.80 8.17
N SER A 81 -13.17 17.98 7.59
CA SER A 81 -13.84 18.13 6.30
C SER A 81 -13.05 17.47 5.15
N SER A 82 -13.68 17.27 3.99
CA SER A 82 -12.99 16.78 2.78
C SER A 82 -11.81 17.66 2.39
N GLU A 83 -12.00 18.97 2.42
CA GLU A 83 -11.02 19.98 2.04
C GLU A 83 -9.85 19.94 3.01
N LYS A 84 -10.14 19.88 4.32
CA LYS A 84 -9.08 19.83 5.33
C LYS A 84 -8.29 18.53 5.28
N ARG A 85 -8.96 17.39 5.04
CA ARG A 85 -8.28 16.10 4.83
C ARG A 85 -7.35 16.17 3.62
N TYR A 86 -7.77 16.80 2.53
CA TYR A 86 -6.95 16.97 1.34
C TYR A 86 -5.70 17.80 1.63
N GLU A 87 -5.84 18.96 2.29
CA GLU A 87 -4.71 19.80 2.69
C GLU A 87 -3.69 19.03 3.55
N VAL A 88 -4.17 18.33 4.59
CA VAL A 88 -3.28 17.59 5.49
C VAL A 88 -2.60 16.43 4.79
N ARG A 89 -3.26 15.77 3.83
CA ARG A 89 -2.62 14.72 3.02
C ARG A 89 -1.50 15.30 2.17
N LEU A 90 -1.69 16.47 1.56
CA LEU A 90 -0.62 17.13 0.81
C LEU A 90 0.56 17.54 1.70
N GLU A 91 0.27 18.08 2.89
CA GLU A 91 1.30 18.56 3.81
C GLU A 91 2.05 17.42 4.50
N LYS A 92 1.34 16.36 4.93
CA LYS A 92 1.87 15.32 5.82
C LYS A 92 1.99 13.95 5.18
N SER A 93 0.98 13.52 4.41
CA SER A 93 1.02 12.18 3.79
C SER A 93 1.94 12.15 2.58
N LYS A 94 1.95 13.19 1.74
CA LYS A 94 2.77 13.24 0.53
C LYS A 94 4.27 13.08 0.82
N PRO A 95 4.89 13.80 1.78
CA PRO A 95 6.30 13.58 2.09
C PRO A 95 6.61 12.16 2.58
N VAL A 96 5.69 11.53 3.33
CA VAL A 96 5.83 10.14 3.77
C VAL A 96 5.79 9.18 2.58
N LEU A 97 4.91 9.42 1.61
CA LEU A 97 4.82 8.64 0.38
C LEU A 97 6.06 8.79 -0.49
N ASP A 98 6.56 10.01 -0.68
CA ASP A 98 7.77 10.29 -1.47
C ASP A 98 8.98 9.54 -0.87
N LEU A 99 9.15 9.60 0.45
CA LEU A 99 10.20 8.87 1.16
C LEU A 99 10.00 7.35 1.07
N PHE A 100 8.75 6.88 1.15
CA PHE A 100 8.47 5.46 1.08
C PHE A 100 8.76 4.91 -0.32
N LEU A 101 8.41 5.62 -1.39
CA LEU A 101 8.76 5.24 -2.76
C LEU A 101 10.27 5.12 -2.94
N ALA A 102 11.00 6.15 -2.52
CA ALA A 102 12.46 6.15 -2.60
C ALA A 102 13.07 4.97 -1.82
N TRP A 103 12.51 4.66 -0.65
CA TRP A 103 12.92 3.51 0.14
C TRP A 103 12.63 2.18 -0.58
N LEU A 104 11.44 2.00 -1.16
CA LEU A 104 11.09 0.80 -1.92
C LEU A 104 12.05 0.57 -3.09
N GLN A 105 12.30 1.61 -3.89
CA GLN A 105 13.22 1.57 -5.03
C GLN A 105 14.66 1.26 -4.60
N THR A 106 15.09 1.83 -3.48
CA THR A 106 16.43 1.57 -2.91
C THR A 106 16.57 0.13 -2.44
N LYS A 107 15.54 -0.42 -1.78
CA LYS A 107 15.58 -1.78 -1.20
C LYS A 107 15.35 -2.89 -2.21
N GLN A 108 14.60 -2.65 -3.28
CA GLN A 108 14.28 -3.66 -4.29
C GLN A 108 15.51 -4.45 -4.81
N PRO A 109 16.63 -3.84 -5.22
CA PRO A 109 17.80 -4.59 -5.68
C PRO A 109 18.59 -5.29 -4.55
N GLN A 110 18.31 -4.96 -3.29
CA GLN A 110 19.05 -5.47 -2.11
C GLN A 110 18.40 -6.71 -1.49
N VAL A 111 17.20 -7.10 -1.95
CA VAL A 111 16.41 -8.18 -1.35
C VAL A 111 16.16 -9.30 -2.36
N ALA A 112 16.14 -10.54 -1.88
CA ALA A 112 15.76 -11.67 -2.72
C ALA A 112 14.28 -11.51 -3.14
N PRO A 113 13.94 -11.52 -4.45
CA PRO A 113 12.58 -11.26 -4.92
C PRO A 113 11.52 -12.20 -4.35
N LYS A 114 11.89 -13.46 -4.11
CA LYS A 114 11.01 -14.50 -3.55
C LYS A 114 10.96 -14.52 -2.02
N SER A 115 11.68 -13.64 -1.33
CA SER A 115 11.53 -13.49 0.11
C SER A 115 10.23 -12.74 0.43
N LYS A 116 9.69 -12.89 1.64
CA LYS A 116 8.48 -12.15 2.04
C LYS A 116 8.64 -10.62 1.98
N LEU A 117 9.84 -10.12 2.29
CA LEU A 117 10.17 -8.71 2.10
C LEU A 117 10.22 -8.33 0.61
N GLY A 118 10.82 -9.18 -0.24
CA GLY A 118 10.85 -8.99 -1.69
C GLY A 118 9.45 -8.96 -2.31
N GLU A 119 8.56 -9.86 -1.88
CA GLU A 119 7.14 -9.88 -2.26
C GLU A 119 6.43 -8.58 -1.85
N ALA A 120 6.69 -8.09 -0.63
CA ALA A 120 6.10 -6.85 -0.12
C ALA A 120 6.56 -5.61 -0.91
N ILE A 121 7.85 -5.50 -1.17
CA ILE A 121 8.42 -4.40 -1.97
C ILE A 121 7.89 -4.44 -3.41
N THR A 122 7.90 -5.63 -4.03
CA THR A 122 7.38 -5.82 -5.39
C THR A 122 5.91 -5.45 -5.49
N TYR A 123 5.10 -5.86 -4.51
CA TYR A 123 3.69 -5.45 -4.45
C TYR A 123 3.55 -3.93 -4.35
N GLY A 124 4.28 -3.29 -3.44
CA GLY A 124 4.24 -1.83 -3.26
C GLY A 124 4.58 -1.08 -4.54
N LEU A 125 5.64 -1.47 -5.25
CA LEU A 125 6.05 -0.85 -6.51
C LEU A 125 5.04 -1.11 -7.65
N ASN A 126 4.53 -2.34 -7.77
CA ASN A 126 3.56 -2.69 -8.82
C ASN A 126 2.21 -2.00 -8.64
N GLN A 127 1.86 -1.62 -7.41
CA GLN A 127 0.59 -0.95 -7.09
C GLN A 127 0.76 0.55 -6.86
N TRP A 128 1.97 1.10 -7.01
CA TRP A 128 2.27 2.45 -6.56
C TRP A 128 1.39 3.52 -7.20
N GLU A 129 1.18 3.45 -8.51
CA GLU A 129 0.32 4.39 -9.25
C GLU A 129 -1.17 4.31 -8.86
N LEU A 130 -1.57 3.22 -8.22
CA LEU A 130 -2.94 3.06 -7.71
C LEU A 130 -3.05 3.50 -6.25
N LEU A 131 -1.97 3.45 -5.47
CA LEU A 131 -1.93 3.70 -4.01
C LEU A 131 -1.94 5.18 -3.65
#